data_AF-A0A1A8RZJ9-F1
#
_entry.id   AF-A0A1A8RZJ9-F1
#
_cell.length_a   1.000
_cell.length_b   1.000
_cell.length_c   1.000
_cell.angle_alpha   90.00
_cell.angle_beta   90.00
_cell.angle_gamma   90.00
#
_symmetry.space_group_name_H-M   'P 1'
#
loop_
_entity.id
_entity.type
_entity.pdbx_description
1 polymer ?
#
loop_
_entity_poly.entity_id
_entity_poly.type
_entity_poly.pdbx_seq_one_letter_code
_entity_poly.pdbx_strand_id
1 'polypeptide(L)'
;KKQRPQKIKMLDGAVKTIMVDDSKTVGELLVTICSRIGITNYEEYSLIQEVAEDKKEDSTGTLKKDRTLLLRDERKMEKLKAKLH
;
A
#
# COMPACT_ATOMS: atom_id res chain seq x y z
N LYS A 1 -20.96 -6.51 17.27
CA LYS A 1 -20.62 -7.05 15.94
C LYS A 1 -21.20 -6.11 14.91
N LYS A 2 -20.37 -5.27 14.28
CA LYS A 2 -20.85 -4.24 13.36
C LYS A 2 -20.47 -4.70 11.97
N GLN A 3 -21.34 -5.48 11.34
CA GLN A 3 -21.09 -5.88 9.96
C GLN A 3 -21.33 -4.69 9.06
N ARG A 4 -20.31 -4.33 8.27
CA ARG A 4 -20.41 -3.28 7.27
C ARG A 4 -20.11 -3.85 5.88
N PRO A 5 -20.78 -3.34 4.83
CA PRO A 5 -20.42 -3.69 3.46
C PRO A 5 -19.05 -3.09 3.12
N GLN A 6 -18.12 -3.92 2.69
CA GLN A 6 -16.79 -3.54 2.23
C GLN A 6 -16.60 -3.98 0.78
N LYS A 7 -16.11 -3.06 -0.06
CA LYS A 7 -15.76 -3.36 -1.45
C LYS A 7 -14.40 -4.04 -1.48
N ILE A 8 -14.34 -5.23 -2.07
CA ILE A 8 -13.12 -6.02 -2.26
C ILE A 8 -12.96 -6.25 -3.76
N LYS A 9 -11.80 -5.87 -4.28
CA LYS A 9 -11.41 -6.18 -5.66
C LYS A 9 -10.83 -7.58 -5.72
N MET A 10 -11.42 -8.39 -6.57
CA MET A 10 -11.00 -9.74 -6.89
C MET A 10 -9.79 -9.71 -7.84
N LEU A 11 -9.06 -10.83 -7.93
CA LEU A 11 -7.91 -10.96 -8.83
C LEU A 11 -8.30 -10.93 -10.31
N ASP A 12 -9.55 -11.24 -10.64
CA ASP A 12 -10.13 -11.12 -11.98
C ASP A 12 -10.52 -9.66 -12.33
N GLY A 13 -10.30 -8.72 -11.41
CA GLY A 13 -10.63 -7.30 -11.58
C GLY A 13 -12.08 -6.95 -11.20
N ALA A 14 -12.93 -7.92 -10.84
CA ALA A 14 -14.29 -7.66 -10.40
C ALA A 14 -14.30 -7.09 -8.97
N VAL A 15 -15.13 -6.08 -8.71
CA VAL A 15 -15.33 -5.55 -7.35
C VAL A 15 -16.58 -6.19 -6.76
N LYS A 16 -16.43 -6.97 -5.68
CA LYS A 16 -17.56 -7.52 -4.92
C LYS A 16 -17.69 -6.82 -3.58
N THR A 17 -18.92 -6.53 -3.19
CA THR A 17 -19.24 -5.99 -1.86
C THR A 17 -19.48 -7.16 -0.90
N ILE A 18 -18.64 -7.27 0.13
CA ILE A 18 -18.69 -8.34 1.14
C ILE A 18 -18.96 -7.73 2.50
N MET A 19 -19.85 -8.34 3.27
CA MET A 19 -20.11 -7.92 4.65
C MET A 19 -18.96 -8.39 5.56
N VAL A 20 -18.26 -7.45 6.19
CA VAL A 20 -17.12 -7.71 7.08
C VAL A 20 -17.36 -7.09 8.46
N ASP A 21 -16.79 -7.69 9.51
CA ASP A 21 -16.84 -7.15 10.88
C ASP A 21 -15.47 -6.60 11.27
N ASP A 22 -15.35 -5.27 11.28
CA ASP A 22 -14.07 -4.57 11.57
C ASP A 22 -13.60 -4.75 13.02
N SER A 23 -14.42 -5.37 13.87
CA SER A 23 -14.03 -5.69 15.26
C SER A 23 -12.97 -6.80 15.32
N LYS A 24 -12.76 -7.52 14.21
CA LYS A 24 -11.82 -8.64 14.09
C LYS A 24 -10.49 -8.20 13.50
N THR A 25 -9.46 -9.03 13.69
CA THR A 25 -8.14 -8.80 13.10
C THR A 25 -8.16 -9.00 11.58
N VAL A 26 -7.19 -8.39 10.88
CA VAL A 26 -7.07 -8.50 9.41
C VAL A 26 -6.93 -9.96 8.94
N GLY A 27 -6.29 -10.83 9.73
CA GLY A 27 -6.18 -12.26 9.43
C GLY A 27 -7.54 -12.97 9.41
N GLU A 28 -8.38 -12.76 10.44
CA GLU A 28 -9.74 -13.33 10.46
C GLU A 28 -10.63 -12.74 9.36
N LEU A 29 -10.44 -11.45 9.04
CA LEU A 29 -11.13 -10.79 7.94
C LEU A 29 -10.78 -11.43 6.59
N LEU A 30 -9.50 -11.70 6.36
CA LEU A 30 -9.00 -12.34 5.14
C LEU A 30 -9.61 -13.73 4.99
N VAL A 31 -9.58 -14.55 6.04
CA VAL A 31 -10.21 -15.89 6.04
C VAL A 31 -11.71 -15.79 5.73
N THR A 32 -12.41 -14.84 6.36
CA THR A 32 -13.85 -14.63 6.13
C THR A 32 -14.12 -14.24 4.66
N ILE A 33 -13.33 -13.33 4.10
CA ILE A 33 -13.44 -12.87 2.72
C ILE A 33 -13.14 -14.02 1.74
N CYS A 34 -12.01 -14.71 1.91
CA CYS A 34 -11.60 -15.85 1.08
C CYS A 34 -12.64 -16.98 1.11
N SER A 35 -13.16 -17.31 2.29
CA SER A 35 -14.23 -18.31 2.44
C SER A 35 -15.52 -17.91 1.70
N ARG A 36 -15.89 -16.63 1.71
CA ARG A 36 -17.07 -16.12 0.98
C ARG A 36 -16.89 -16.13 -0.54
N ILE A 37 -15.66 -15.95 -1.02
CA ILE A 37 -15.33 -15.95 -2.46
C ILE A 37 -15.14 -17.39 -2.98
N GLY A 38 -14.73 -18.32 -2.11
CA GLY A 38 -14.36 -19.69 -2.49
C GLY A 38 -12.85 -19.86 -2.72
N ILE A 39 -12.02 -19.00 -2.11
CA ILE A 39 -10.56 -19.10 -2.15
C ILE A 39 -10.10 -19.94 -0.96
N THR A 40 -9.61 -21.14 -1.23
CA THR A 40 -9.13 -22.08 -0.19
C THR A 40 -7.71 -21.78 0.26
N ASN A 41 -6.91 -21.12 -0.59
CA ASN A 41 -5.49 -20.87 -0.35
C ASN A 41 -5.22 -19.49 0.28
N TYR A 42 -5.88 -19.17 1.39
CA TYR A 42 -5.81 -17.83 2.00
C TYR A 42 -4.43 -17.49 2.61
N GLU A 43 -3.55 -18.47 2.84
CA GLU A 43 -2.21 -18.25 3.40
C GLU A 43 -1.24 -17.59 2.42
N GLU A 44 -1.45 -17.76 1.11
CA GLU A 44 -0.63 -17.13 0.08
C GLU A 44 -1.17 -15.74 -0.35
N TYR A 45 -2.33 -15.33 0.16
CA TYR A 45 -2.92 -14.04 -0.17
C TYR A 45 -2.72 -13.01 0.95
N SER A 46 -2.55 -11.77 0.53
CA SER A 46 -2.53 -10.61 1.43
C SER A 46 -3.52 -9.56 0.94
N LEU A 47 -4.09 -8.80 1.88
CA LEU A 47 -4.99 -7.71 1.56
C LEU A 47 -4.18 -6.45 1.30
N ILE A 48 -4.40 -5.85 0.13
CA ILE A 48 -3.82 -4.57 -0.23
C ILE A 48 -4.91 -3.52 -0.07
N GLN A 49 -4.58 -2.43 0.62
CA GLN A 49 -5.45 -1.26 0.63
C GLN A 49 -5.43 -0.62 -0.75
N GLU A 50 -6.50 -0.80 -1.52
CA GLU A 50 -6.68 -0.11 -2.79
C GLU A 50 -6.92 1.37 -2.49
N VAL A 51 -5.86 2.16 -2.59
CA VAL A 51 -5.96 3.62 -2.49
C VAL A 51 -6.60 4.07 -3.79
N ALA A 52 -7.88 4.47 -3.75
CA ALA A 52 -8.47 5.22 -4.85
C ALA A 52 -7.49 6.37 -5.16
N GLU A 53 -7.03 6.47 -6.40
CA GLU A 53 -6.04 7.47 -6.85
C GLU A 53 -6.49 8.93 -6.68
N ASP A 54 -7.55 9.22 -5.94
CA ASP A 54 -8.06 10.56 -5.69
C ASP A 54 -7.34 11.31 -4.56
N LYS A 55 -6.36 10.69 -3.88
CA LYS A 55 -5.58 11.36 -2.79
C LYS A 55 -4.10 10.98 -2.75
N LYS A 56 -3.45 10.86 -3.90
CA LYS A 56 -1.99 10.71 -3.99
C LYS A 56 -1.27 12.00 -4.38
N GLU A 57 -1.72 13.16 -3.88
CA GLU A 57 -0.92 14.40 -4.04
C GLU A 57 -0.57 15.17 -2.75
N ASP A 58 -1.04 14.79 -1.55
CA ASP A 58 -0.88 15.68 -0.37
C ASP A 58 -0.27 15.06 0.90
N SER A 59 0.65 14.09 0.79
CA SER A 59 1.42 13.66 1.99
C SER A 59 2.77 13.01 1.72
N THR A 60 3.63 13.71 0.98
CA THR A 60 5.08 13.67 1.28
C THR A 60 5.61 15.09 1.23
N GLY A 61 5.37 15.81 2.33
CA GLY A 61 6.00 17.10 2.59
C GLY A 61 7.50 16.92 2.75
N THR A 62 8.25 17.23 1.69
CA THR A 62 9.61 17.76 1.81
C THR A 62 9.72 18.94 0.88
N LEU A 63 9.33 20.09 1.44
CA LEU A 63 9.93 21.42 1.26
C LEU A 63 10.77 21.57 -0.02
N LYS A 64 10.25 22.39 -0.93
CA LYS A 64 11.00 23.20 -1.90
C LYS A 64 12.48 23.34 -1.50
N LYS A 65 13.35 22.47 -2.02
CA LYS A 65 14.80 22.64 -1.92
C LYS A 65 15.28 23.05 -3.29
N ASP A 66 15.67 24.31 -3.38
CA ASP A 66 16.37 24.93 -4.49
C ASP A 66 17.20 23.94 -5.30
N ARG A 67 16.89 23.88 -6.60
CA ARG A 67 17.54 23.06 -7.64
C ARG A 67 19.08 23.22 -7.67
N THR A 68 19.61 24.23 -6.98
CA THR A 68 21.03 24.55 -6.84
C THR A 68 21.78 23.69 -5.81
N LEU A 69 21.10 23.09 -4.82
CA LEU A 69 21.76 22.27 -3.78
C LEU A 69 22.10 20.86 -4.25
N LEU A 70 21.26 20.25 -5.10
CA LEU A 70 21.48 18.91 -5.66
C LEU A 70 22.81 18.82 -6.45
N LEU A 71 23.12 19.84 -7.26
CA LEU A 71 24.37 19.90 -8.02
C LEU A 71 25.63 20.03 -7.14
N ARG A 72 25.50 20.63 -5.95
CA ARG A 72 26.63 20.84 -5.03
C ARG A 72 26.97 19.56 -4.27
N ASP A 73 25.95 18.77 -3.91
CA ASP A 73 26.12 17.50 -3.22
C ASP A 73 26.62 16.38 -4.15
N GLU A 74 26.28 16.41 -5.45
CA GLU A 74 26.80 15.46 -6.45
C GLU A 74 28.34 15.48 -6.53
N ARG A 75 28.95 16.67 -6.65
CA ARG A 75 30.42 16.81 -6.71
C ARG A 75 31.12 16.43 -5.40
N LYS A 76 30.46 16.59 -4.25
CA LYS A 76 31.00 16.15 -2.95
C LYS A 76 30.98 14.62 -2.85
N MET A 77 29.90 13.99 -3.30
CA MET A 77 29.75 12.53 -3.26
C MET A 77 30.73 11.82 -4.20
N GLU A 78 31.08 12.42 -5.34
CA GLU A 78 32.07 11.87 -6.27
C GLU A 78 33.49 11.85 -5.67
N LYS A 79 33.89 12.94 -4.98
CA LYS A 79 35.19 13.01 -4.27
C LYS A 79 35.31 12.03 -3.10
N LEU A 80 34.18 11.71 -2.44
CA LEU A 80 34.16 10.72 -1.37
C LEU A 80 34.27 9.29 -1.93
N LYS A 81 33.63 8.99 -3.05
CA LYS A 81 33.79 7.69 -3.74
C LYS A 81 35.23 7.43 -4.17
N ALA A 82 35.93 8.45 -4.68
CA ALA A 82 37.31 8.31 -5.12
C ALA A 82 38.33 8.01 -3.99
N LYS A 83 37.97 8.24 -2.73
CA LYS A 83 38.81 7.89 -1.57
C LYS A 83 38.52 6.52 -0.98
N LEU A 84 37.49 5.83 -1.46
CA LEU A 84 37.07 4.52 -0.94
C LEU A 84 37.58 3.34 -1.80
N HIS A 85 38.54 3.60 -2.70
CA HIS A 85 39.20 2.60 -3.54
C HIS A 85 40.70 2.76 -3.48
#